data_AF-A0A7J3XTS5-F1
#
_entry.id   AF-A0A7J3XTS5-F1
#
_cell.length_a   1.000
_cell.length_b   1.000
_cell.length_c   1.000
_cell.angle_alpha   90.00
_cell.angle_beta   90.00
_cell.angle_gamma   90.00
#
_symmetry.space_group_name_H-M   'P 1'
#
loop_
_entity.id
_entity.type
_entity.pdbx_description
1 polymer ?
#
loop_
_entity_poly.entity_id
_entity_poly.type
_entity_poly.pdbx_seq_one_letter_code
_entity_poly.pdbx_strand_id
1 'polypeptide(L)'
;MRNGSKLTTLLLLSLILNAALAYAYVVQLVRMGELRSTLEAYASEAEELSRRVAELSYRLNLTLSQLEFYKRVAEASGGAPSGVEEGSALGSSTVHLVAVRSTGRGYQGVVLECHVKLLRGSGRVLVDTEPRIGIDLQSSLRVAVSVAEGLTGFNFSRVDVVARVVGEEEVEVVDGPSAGAAIAAAVISAVRGERLNATVMITGTVNPDGSVGQVEWVLEKALAAAERGAKLFLVPRGQGSVLVWRVVEERVGPFIRLRYEPTYVDVEWFLKSRGFSVEVVEVGSVREAYGYLVEGAAS
;
A
#
# COMPACT_ATOMS: atom_id res chain seq x y z
N MET A 1 -75.54 -7.42 48.42
CA MET A 1 -74.86 -7.99 47.23
C MET A 1 -74.51 -6.95 46.14
N ARG A 2 -74.38 -5.65 46.46
CA ARG A 2 -74.28 -4.56 45.45
C ARG A 2 -72.86 -4.00 45.23
N ASN A 3 -71.88 -4.38 46.06
CA ASN A 3 -70.50 -3.87 46.01
C ASN A 3 -69.53 -4.75 45.19
N GLY A 4 -69.78 -6.06 45.07
CA GLY A 4 -68.91 -6.97 44.30
C GLY A 4 -68.94 -6.70 42.79
N SER A 5 -70.07 -6.21 42.26
CA SER A 5 -70.22 -5.83 40.85
C SER A 5 -69.44 -4.56 40.47
N LYS A 6 -69.29 -3.59 41.39
CA LYS A 6 -68.55 -2.35 41.13
C LYS A 6 -67.03 -2.54 41.16
N LEU A 7 -66.57 -3.40 42.07
CA LEU A 7 -65.15 -3.77 42.18
C LEU A 7 -64.68 -4.56 40.95
N THR A 8 -65.51 -5.47 40.45
CA THR A 8 -65.21 -6.24 39.23
C THR A 8 -65.18 -5.36 37.98
N THR A 9 -66.10 -4.40 37.83
CA THR A 9 -66.06 -3.45 36.71
C THR A 9 -64.85 -2.52 36.76
N LEU A 10 -64.46 -2.04 37.95
CA LEU A 10 -63.25 -1.22 38.13
C LEU A 10 -61.97 -2.01 37.80
N LEU A 11 -61.91 -3.28 38.20
CA LEU A 11 -60.74 -4.13 37.93
C LEU A 11 -60.62 -4.44 36.44
N LEU A 12 -61.73 -4.73 35.76
CA LEU A 12 -61.77 -4.91 34.30
C LEU A 12 -61.33 -3.64 33.57
N LEU A 13 -61.80 -2.46 33.99
CA LEU A 13 -61.41 -1.19 33.40
C LEU A 13 -59.90 -0.92 33.56
N SER A 14 -59.36 -1.19 34.75
CA SER A 14 -57.93 -1.08 35.05
C SER A 14 -57.08 -2.03 34.20
N LEU A 15 -57.53 -3.28 34.02
CA LEU A 15 -56.81 -4.27 33.22
C LEU A 15 -56.75 -3.84 31.74
N ILE A 16 -57.85 -3.33 31.19
CA ILE A 16 -57.93 -2.83 29.81
C ILE A 16 -57.01 -1.61 29.65
N LEU A 17 -57.05 -0.67 30.60
CA LEU A 17 -56.19 0.51 30.57
C LEU A 17 -54.70 0.15 30.62
N ASN A 18 -54.32 -0.77 31.50
CA ASN A 18 -52.94 -1.25 31.61
C ASN A 18 -52.48 -2.00 30.35
N ALA A 19 -53.36 -2.80 29.74
CA ALA A 19 -53.05 -3.46 28.47
C ALA A 19 -52.84 -2.46 27.32
N ALA A 20 -53.67 -1.41 27.25
CA ALA A 20 -53.52 -0.35 26.26
C ALA A 20 -52.22 0.46 26.47
N LEU A 21 -51.89 0.78 27.72
CA LEU A 21 -50.63 1.47 28.08
C LEU A 21 -49.41 0.60 27.76
N ALA A 22 -49.44 -0.70 28.06
CA ALA A 22 -48.35 -1.62 27.74
C ALA A 22 -48.14 -1.74 26.22
N TYR A 23 -49.23 -1.83 25.44
CA TYR A 23 -49.15 -1.84 23.98
C TYR A 23 -48.55 -0.53 23.44
N ALA A 24 -49.02 0.63 23.93
CA ALA A 24 -48.47 1.92 23.53
C ALA A 24 -46.97 2.03 23.86
N TYR A 25 -46.54 1.54 25.03
CA TYR A 25 -45.14 1.52 25.44
C TYR A 25 -44.28 0.63 24.53
N VAL A 26 -44.75 -0.56 24.16
CA VAL A 26 -44.04 -1.45 23.23
C VAL A 26 -43.89 -0.81 21.85
N VAL A 27 -44.97 -0.20 21.31
CA VAL A 27 -44.91 0.52 20.04
C VAL A 27 -43.90 1.67 20.11
N GLN A 28 -43.85 2.40 21.23
CA GLN A 28 -42.89 3.47 21.46
C GLN A 28 -41.44 2.96 21.46
N LEU A 29 -41.18 1.79 22.08
CA LEU A 29 -39.85 1.18 22.13
C LEU A 29 -39.36 0.75 20.73
N VAL A 30 -40.23 0.14 19.92
CA VAL A 30 -39.90 -0.25 18.55
C VAL A 30 -39.57 1.00 17.71
N ARG A 31 -40.39 2.04 17.82
CA ARG A 31 -40.18 3.31 17.09
C ARG A 31 -38.90 4.02 17.52
N MET A 32 -38.54 3.95 18.80
CA MET A 32 -37.26 4.47 19.31
C MET A 32 -36.06 3.68 18.76
N GLY A 33 -36.20 2.36 18.59
CA GLY A 33 -35.17 1.53 17.97
C GLY A 33 -34.88 1.94 16.51
N GLU A 34 -35.94 2.09 15.70
CA GLU A 34 -35.82 2.53 14.29
C GLU A 34 -35.24 3.94 14.17
N LEU A 35 -35.66 4.87 15.04
CA LEU A 35 -35.15 6.23 15.04
C LEU A 35 -33.64 6.26 15.36
N ARG A 36 -33.22 5.42 16.31
CA ARG A 36 -31.82 5.31 16.72
C ARG A 36 -30.95 4.70 15.62
N SER A 37 -31.40 3.63 14.96
CA SER A 37 -30.66 3.05 13.84
C SER A 37 -30.54 4.03 12.66
N THR A 38 -31.58 4.82 12.41
CA THR A 38 -31.55 5.85 11.35
C THR A 38 -30.57 6.98 11.69
N LEU A 39 -30.52 7.41 12.96
CA LEU A 39 -29.55 8.39 13.44
C LEU A 39 -28.10 7.87 13.34
N GLU A 40 -27.87 6.61 13.69
CA GLU A 40 -26.55 5.98 13.57
C GLU A 40 -26.11 5.87 12.11
N ALA A 41 -27.03 5.52 11.20
CA ALA A 41 -26.77 5.51 9.76
C ALA A 41 -26.40 6.91 9.23
N TYR A 42 -27.19 7.95 9.55
CA TYR A 42 -26.88 9.31 9.15
C TYR A 42 -25.57 9.83 9.74
N ALA A 43 -25.24 9.48 10.98
CA ALA A 43 -23.96 9.84 11.60
C ALA A 43 -22.78 9.20 10.84
N SER A 44 -22.90 7.93 10.45
CA SER A 44 -21.87 7.24 9.67
C SER A 44 -21.69 7.84 8.27
N GLU A 45 -22.79 8.19 7.60
CA GLU A 45 -22.74 8.82 6.27
C GLU A 45 -22.11 10.22 6.33
N ALA A 46 -22.42 11.00 7.37
CA ALA A 46 -21.81 12.31 7.59
C ALA A 46 -20.30 12.21 7.87
N GLU A 47 -19.86 11.20 8.62
CA GLU A 47 -18.44 10.96 8.86
C GLU A 47 -17.71 10.55 7.57
N GLU A 48 -18.30 9.66 6.76
CA GLU A 48 -17.74 9.25 5.49
C GLU A 48 -17.64 10.44 4.51
N LEU A 49 -18.69 11.25 4.42
CA LEU A 49 -18.69 12.44 3.57
C LEU A 49 -17.62 13.45 4.03
N SER A 50 -17.47 13.64 5.34
CA SER A 50 -16.43 14.49 5.91
C SER A 50 -15.02 14.00 5.57
N ARG A 51 -14.78 12.68 5.67
CA ARG A 51 -13.51 12.05 5.23
C ARG A 51 -13.23 12.29 3.75
N ARG A 52 -14.25 12.11 2.88
CA ARG A 52 -14.12 12.39 1.44
C ARG A 52 -13.79 13.85 1.15
N VAL A 53 -14.42 14.79 1.86
CA VAL A 53 -14.14 16.23 1.71
C VAL A 53 -12.72 16.57 2.16
N ALA A 54 -12.24 15.98 3.26
CA ALA A 54 -10.86 16.17 3.74
C ALA A 54 -9.85 15.62 2.72
N GLU A 55 -10.11 14.44 2.17
CA GLU A 55 -9.29 13.83 1.13
C GLU A 55 -9.25 14.68 -0.15
N LEU A 56 -10.41 15.13 -0.64
CA LEU A 56 -10.49 15.99 -1.82
C LEU A 56 -9.76 17.31 -1.60
N SER A 57 -9.89 17.90 -0.41
CA SER A 57 -9.19 19.15 -0.05
C SER A 57 -7.67 18.94 -0.03
N TYR A 58 -7.21 17.81 0.49
CA TYR A 58 -5.80 17.43 0.46
C TYR A 58 -5.30 17.26 -0.98
N ARG A 59 -6.03 16.52 -1.82
CA ARG A 59 -5.71 16.33 -3.25
C ARG A 59 -5.68 17.66 -4.01
N LEU A 60 -6.62 18.56 -3.73
CA LEU A 60 -6.67 19.89 -4.36
C LEU A 60 -5.44 20.71 -3.99
N ASN A 61 -5.09 20.76 -2.70
CA ASN A 61 -3.93 21.51 -2.23
C ASN A 61 -2.61 20.96 -2.80
N LEU A 62 -2.53 19.64 -2.95
CA LEU A 62 -1.40 18.98 -3.61
C LEU A 62 -1.30 19.36 -5.08
N THR A 63 -2.42 19.33 -5.80
CA THR A 63 -2.48 19.67 -7.23
C THR A 63 -2.10 21.13 -7.45
N LEU A 64 -2.56 22.03 -6.57
CA LEU A 64 -2.16 23.44 -6.59
C LEU A 64 -0.66 23.61 -6.35
N SER A 65 -0.10 22.90 -5.37
CA SER A 65 1.35 22.94 -5.09
C SER A 65 2.19 22.45 -6.29
N GLN A 66 1.71 21.40 -6.98
CA GLN A 66 2.34 20.91 -8.21
C GLN A 66 2.23 21.95 -9.34
N LEU A 67 1.06 22.56 -9.53
CA LEU A 67 0.87 23.60 -10.54
C LEU A 67 1.76 24.80 -10.30
N GLU A 68 1.92 25.25 -9.05
CA GLU A 68 2.83 26.34 -8.69
C GLU A 68 4.29 25.97 -8.94
N PHE A 69 4.67 24.71 -8.73
CA PHE A 69 5.99 24.21 -9.12
C PHE A 69 6.17 24.30 -10.65
N TYR A 70 5.24 23.76 -11.44
CA TYR A 70 5.32 23.82 -12.90
C TYR A 70 5.29 25.25 -13.44
N LYS A 71 4.48 26.13 -12.83
CA LYS A 71 4.42 27.55 -13.16
C LYS A 71 5.77 28.22 -12.90
N ARG A 72 6.39 27.97 -11.74
CA ARG A 72 7.74 28.48 -11.44
C ARG A 72 8.79 27.93 -12.41
N VAL A 73 8.70 26.66 -12.79
CA VAL A 73 9.59 26.07 -13.79
C VAL A 73 9.38 26.73 -15.16
N ALA A 74 8.14 26.95 -15.59
CA ALA A 74 7.81 27.61 -16.85
C ALA A 74 8.11 29.12 -16.86
N GLU A 75 8.03 29.79 -15.71
CA GLU A 75 8.39 31.21 -15.56
C GLU A 75 9.91 31.40 -15.46
N ALA A 76 10.61 30.47 -14.82
CA ALA A 76 12.08 30.45 -14.76
C ALA A 76 12.73 30.01 -16.08
N SER A 77 12.02 29.21 -16.88
CA SER A 77 12.46 28.69 -18.17
C SER A 77 11.58 29.31 -19.26
N GLY A 78 11.97 30.45 -19.82
CA GLY A 78 11.22 31.16 -20.87
C GLY A 78 11.13 30.39 -22.20
N GLY A 79 10.52 29.21 -22.20
CA GLY A 79 10.46 28.24 -23.29
C GLY A 79 10.34 26.82 -22.76
N ALA A 80 9.53 26.00 -23.43
CA ALA A 80 9.25 24.60 -23.10
C ALA A 80 10.53 23.80 -22.72
N PRO A 81 10.43 22.80 -21.80
CA PRO A 81 11.57 21.95 -21.47
C PRO A 81 11.84 20.99 -22.63
N SER A 82 12.55 21.47 -23.63
CA SER A 82 13.22 20.63 -24.61
C SER A 82 14.49 20.10 -23.96
N GLY A 83 14.47 18.81 -23.62
CA GLY A 83 15.64 18.04 -23.25
C GLY A 83 16.07 18.21 -21.79
N VAL A 84 15.93 17.14 -21.02
CA VAL A 84 16.87 16.87 -19.93
C VAL A 84 18.24 16.82 -20.61
N GLU A 85 19.06 17.86 -20.43
CA GLU A 85 20.43 17.85 -20.93
C GLU A 85 21.13 16.59 -20.43
N GLU A 86 21.68 15.81 -21.37
CA GLU A 86 22.57 14.68 -21.11
C GLU A 86 23.88 15.19 -20.51
N GLY A 87 23.83 15.61 -19.25
CA GLY A 87 25.04 15.64 -18.43
C GLY A 87 25.63 14.24 -18.39
N SER A 88 26.94 14.12 -18.59
CA SER A 88 27.64 12.82 -18.55
C SER A 88 27.26 12.06 -17.27
N ALA A 89 26.51 10.96 -17.42
CA ALA A 89 26.05 10.19 -16.28
C ALA A 89 27.25 9.67 -15.48
N LEU A 90 27.27 9.97 -14.18
CA LEU A 90 28.31 9.50 -13.25
C LEU A 90 28.15 8.01 -12.94
N GLY A 91 26.93 7.50 -13.08
CA GLY A 91 26.57 6.13 -12.83
C GLY A 91 25.11 5.90 -13.17
N SER A 92 24.77 4.65 -13.44
CA SER A 92 23.39 4.24 -13.70
C SER A 92 23.15 2.82 -13.25
N SER A 93 21.93 2.54 -12.80
CA SER A 93 21.48 1.20 -12.45
C SER A 93 20.03 1.01 -12.88
N THR A 94 19.61 -0.24 -13.00
CA THR A 94 18.23 -0.62 -13.28
C THR A 94 17.83 -1.73 -12.32
N VAL A 95 16.64 -1.60 -11.74
CA VAL A 95 16.07 -2.57 -10.79
C VAL A 95 14.58 -2.78 -11.08
N HIS A 96 14.09 -3.99 -10.81
CA HIS A 96 12.67 -4.28 -10.82
C HIS A 96 12.03 -3.88 -9.48
N LEU A 97 10.95 -3.12 -9.54
CA LEU A 97 10.10 -2.81 -8.38
C LEU A 97 8.86 -3.69 -8.44
N VAL A 98 8.48 -4.28 -7.31
CA VAL A 98 7.22 -5.02 -7.17
C VAL A 98 6.20 -4.19 -6.41
N ALA A 99 5.05 -3.99 -7.03
CA ALA A 99 3.95 -3.23 -6.48
C ALA A 99 2.64 -4.00 -6.62
N VAL A 100 1.55 -3.40 -6.17
CA VAL A 100 0.21 -3.96 -6.27
C VAL A 100 -0.70 -2.91 -6.89
N ARG A 101 -1.65 -3.36 -7.70
CA ARG A 101 -2.73 -2.54 -8.24
C ARG A 101 -4.08 -2.99 -7.72
N SER A 102 -4.98 -2.05 -7.54
CA SER A 102 -6.38 -2.35 -7.29
C SER A 102 -7.06 -2.69 -8.61
N THR A 103 -7.80 -3.79 -8.63
CA THR A 103 -8.67 -4.17 -9.74
C THR A 103 -10.09 -4.34 -9.22
N GLY A 104 -11.10 -4.27 -10.09
CA GLY A 104 -12.49 -4.53 -9.68
C GLY A 104 -12.75 -5.93 -9.10
N ARG A 105 -11.76 -6.83 -9.13
CA ARG A 105 -11.82 -8.20 -8.59
C ARG A 105 -10.88 -8.44 -7.40
N GLY A 106 -10.19 -7.41 -6.92
CA GLY A 106 -9.21 -7.50 -5.83
C GLY A 106 -7.85 -6.93 -6.20
N TYR A 107 -6.82 -7.32 -5.45
CA TYR A 107 -5.46 -6.83 -5.62
C TYR A 107 -4.65 -7.75 -6.53
N GLN A 108 -3.85 -7.15 -7.43
CA GLN A 108 -2.96 -7.88 -8.33
C GLN A 108 -1.55 -7.30 -8.24
N GLY A 109 -0.54 -8.15 -8.13
CA GLY A 109 0.86 -7.73 -8.18
C GLY A 109 1.25 -7.25 -9.58
N VAL A 110 2.15 -6.28 -9.66
CA VAL A 110 2.74 -5.78 -10.89
C VAL A 110 4.23 -5.54 -10.71
N VAL A 111 5.01 -5.75 -11.77
CA VAL A 111 6.44 -5.46 -11.81
C VAL A 111 6.65 -4.20 -12.66
N LEU A 112 7.39 -3.23 -12.12
CA LEU A 112 7.78 -1.99 -12.76
C LEU A 112 9.30 -1.97 -12.93
N GLU A 113 9.79 -1.25 -13.92
CA GLU A 113 11.22 -1.04 -14.12
C GLU A 113 11.62 0.33 -13.58
N CYS A 114 12.67 0.39 -12.76
CA CYS A 114 13.20 1.63 -12.22
C CYS A 114 14.63 1.84 -12.68
N HIS A 115 14.85 2.90 -13.44
CA HIS A 115 16.16 3.34 -13.89
C HIS A 115 16.66 4.46 -13.00
N VAL A 116 17.75 4.21 -12.29
CA VAL A 116 18.44 5.24 -11.49
C VAL A 116 19.59 5.79 -12.30
N LYS A 117 19.67 7.13 -12.43
CA LYS A 117 20.80 7.84 -13.03
C LYS A 117 21.38 8.84 -12.04
N LEU A 118 22.70 8.88 -11.97
CA LEU A 118 23.46 9.85 -11.20
C LEU A 118 24.02 10.91 -12.15
N LEU A 119 23.63 12.17 -11.95
CA LEU A 119 24.02 13.29 -12.80
C LEU A 119 24.78 14.31 -11.97
N ARG A 120 25.77 15.01 -12.55
CA ARG A 120 26.38 16.17 -11.87
C ARG A 120 25.31 17.24 -11.65
N GLY A 121 25.21 17.77 -10.44
CA GLY A 121 24.15 18.70 -10.08
C GLY A 121 24.31 19.34 -8.71
N SER A 122 23.20 19.62 -8.04
CA SER A 122 23.14 20.33 -6.76
C SER A 122 22.57 19.49 -5.61
N GLY A 123 22.54 18.16 -5.77
CA GLY A 123 22.05 17.23 -4.76
C GLY A 123 20.54 17.04 -4.77
N ARG A 124 19.91 17.23 -5.93
CA ARG A 124 18.47 17.09 -6.10
C ARG A 124 18.10 15.60 -6.20
N VAL A 125 16.98 15.25 -5.58
CA VAL A 125 16.38 13.91 -5.69
C VAL A 125 15.10 14.05 -6.49
N LEU A 126 15.11 13.53 -7.71
CA LEU A 126 14.07 13.70 -8.72
C LEU A 126 13.44 12.35 -9.07
N VAL A 127 12.12 12.35 -9.22
CA VAL A 127 11.37 11.18 -9.68
C VAL A 127 10.69 11.54 -10.98
N ASP A 128 10.85 10.68 -11.97
CA ASP A 128 10.17 10.73 -13.26
C ASP A 128 9.37 9.43 -13.41
N THR A 129 8.05 9.49 -13.55
CA THR A 129 7.22 8.28 -13.53
C THR A 129 6.22 8.26 -14.67
N GLU A 130 6.18 7.16 -15.39
CA GLU A 130 5.17 6.82 -16.40
C GLU A 130 4.67 5.39 -16.06
N PRO A 131 3.52 5.21 -15.38
CA PRO A 131 2.44 6.16 -15.03
C PRO A 131 2.76 7.11 -13.86
N ARG A 132 1.90 8.11 -13.60
CA ARG A 132 2.08 9.07 -12.48
C ARG A 132 1.94 8.36 -11.12
N ILE A 133 3.06 8.04 -10.49
CA ILE A 133 3.12 7.43 -9.14
C ILE A 133 3.28 8.54 -8.09
N GLY A 134 2.77 8.31 -6.88
CA GLY A 134 2.60 9.34 -5.86
C GLY A 134 3.83 9.68 -5.00
N ILE A 135 3.55 10.33 -3.87
CA ILE A 135 4.54 10.99 -2.98
C ILE A 135 5.39 9.97 -2.21
N ASP A 136 4.87 8.76 -1.99
CA ASP A 136 5.54 7.75 -1.16
C ASP A 136 6.79 7.23 -1.87
N LEU A 137 6.76 7.13 -3.20
CA LEU A 137 7.94 6.84 -4.02
C LEU A 137 9.02 7.92 -3.88
N GLN A 138 8.65 9.21 -3.91
CA GLN A 138 9.61 10.30 -3.75
C GLN A 138 10.23 10.29 -2.35
N SER A 139 9.42 10.04 -1.31
CA SER A 139 9.89 9.93 0.07
C SER A 139 10.84 8.75 0.23
N SER A 140 10.48 7.59 -0.33
CA SER A 140 11.31 6.38 -0.34
C SER A 140 12.64 6.59 -1.04
N LEU A 141 12.64 7.31 -2.17
CA LEU A 141 13.87 7.64 -2.90
C LEU A 141 14.81 8.52 -2.06
N ARG A 142 14.31 9.51 -1.32
CA ARG A 142 15.15 10.34 -0.44
C ARG A 142 15.81 9.51 0.67
N VAL A 143 15.03 8.62 1.31
CA VAL A 143 15.57 7.72 2.33
C VAL A 143 16.58 6.75 1.72
N ALA A 144 16.29 6.19 0.55
CA ALA A 144 17.18 5.32 -0.20
C ALA A 144 18.52 5.99 -0.54
N VAL A 145 18.51 7.25 -0.98
CA VAL A 145 19.74 8.03 -1.24
C VAL A 145 20.53 8.24 0.05
N SER A 146 19.87 8.58 1.15
CA SER A 146 20.53 8.74 2.46
C SER A 146 21.16 7.44 2.96
N VAL A 147 20.47 6.31 2.81
CA VAL A 147 20.99 4.99 3.16
C VAL A 147 22.15 4.60 2.24
N ALA A 148 22.05 4.87 0.94
CA ALA A 148 23.12 4.62 0.00
C ALA A 148 24.37 5.47 0.31
N GLU A 149 24.20 6.74 0.68
CA GLU A 149 25.28 7.61 1.16
C GLU A 149 25.97 7.00 2.39
N GLY A 150 25.19 6.57 3.38
CA GLY A 150 25.72 5.91 4.59
C GLY A 150 26.45 4.59 4.32
N LEU A 151 26.01 3.81 3.33
CA LEU A 151 26.60 2.51 3.00
C LEU A 151 27.79 2.57 2.02
N THR A 152 27.85 3.60 1.19
CA THR A 152 28.91 3.75 0.18
C THR A 152 29.93 4.82 0.52
N GLY A 153 29.59 5.77 1.41
CA GLY A 153 30.39 6.95 1.68
C GLY A 153 30.39 7.98 0.54
N PHE A 154 29.55 7.80 -0.48
CA PHE A 154 29.46 8.69 -1.64
C PHE A 154 28.69 9.96 -1.31
N ASN A 155 29.29 11.12 -1.55
CA ASN A 155 28.67 12.41 -1.26
C ASN A 155 27.73 12.86 -2.39
N PHE A 156 26.43 12.90 -2.11
CA PHE A 156 25.41 13.31 -3.10
C PHE A 156 25.18 14.82 -3.18
N SER A 157 25.86 15.66 -2.39
CA SER A 157 25.63 17.12 -2.34
C SER A 157 25.83 17.84 -3.68
N ARG A 158 26.58 17.25 -4.62
CA ARG A 158 26.80 17.77 -5.98
C ARG A 158 26.35 16.80 -7.07
N VAL A 159 25.48 15.86 -6.71
CA VAL A 159 25.01 14.80 -7.60
C VAL A 159 23.50 14.72 -7.51
N ASP A 160 22.83 14.98 -8.62
CA ASP A 160 21.40 14.78 -8.72
C ASP A 160 21.12 13.29 -8.96
N VAL A 161 20.16 12.75 -8.21
CA VAL A 161 19.67 11.38 -8.35
C VAL A 161 18.33 11.44 -9.05
N VAL A 162 18.24 10.83 -10.23
CA VAL A 162 17.01 10.74 -11.02
C VAL A 162 16.57 9.28 -11.05
N ALA A 163 15.39 8.99 -10.51
CA ALA A 163 14.76 7.69 -10.63
C ALA A 163 13.62 7.78 -11.65
N ARG A 164 13.76 7.08 -12.78
CA ARG A 164 12.71 6.94 -13.78
C ARG A 164 12.00 5.60 -13.60
N VAL A 165 10.73 5.62 -13.24
CA VAL A 165 9.90 4.41 -13.10
C VAL A 165 9.01 4.26 -14.33
N VAL A 166 9.10 3.11 -14.99
CA VAL A 166 8.37 2.79 -16.22
C VAL A 166 7.54 1.53 -15.98
N GLY A 167 6.25 1.59 -16.31
CA GLY A 167 5.32 0.46 -16.33
C GLY A 167 4.73 0.24 -17.72
N GLU A 168 4.28 -0.99 -17.99
CA GLU A 168 3.69 -1.35 -19.30
C GLU A 168 2.25 -0.80 -19.49
N GLU A 169 1.56 -0.38 -18.43
CA GLU A 169 0.20 0.14 -18.48
C GLU A 169 0.04 1.43 -17.64
N GLU A 170 -0.98 2.24 -17.93
CA GLU A 170 -1.50 3.29 -17.03
C GLU A 170 -2.16 2.63 -15.81
N VAL A 171 -1.33 2.01 -14.96
CA VAL A 171 -1.79 1.37 -13.74
C VAL A 171 -1.94 2.44 -12.68
N GLU A 172 -3.12 2.56 -12.07
CA GLU A 172 -3.25 3.12 -10.72
C GLU A 172 -2.53 2.16 -9.76
N VAL A 173 -1.21 2.26 -9.74
CA VAL A 173 -0.35 1.51 -8.81
C VAL A 173 -0.71 2.00 -7.42
N VAL A 174 -1.00 1.06 -6.52
CA VAL A 174 -1.16 1.37 -5.10
C VAL A 174 0.21 1.79 -4.61
N ASP A 175 0.42 3.10 -4.63
CA ASP A 175 1.62 3.78 -4.16
C ASP A 175 1.86 3.43 -2.70
N GLY A 176 3.11 3.15 -2.37
CA GLY A 176 3.50 2.82 -1.01
C GLY A 176 5.00 2.63 -0.89
N PRO A 177 5.56 2.78 0.32
CA PRO A 177 7.01 2.79 0.55
C PRO A 177 7.72 1.46 0.28
N SER A 178 6.96 0.41 -0.08
CA SER A 178 7.41 -0.97 -0.21
C SER A 178 8.46 -1.26 -1.29
N ALA A 179 8.78 -0.27 -2.12
CA ALA A 179 9.88 -0.33 -3.11
C ALA A 179 11.21 0.23 -2.57
N GLY A 180 11.23 0.79 -1.35
CA GLY A 180 12.37 1.51 -0.81
C GLY A 180 13.67 0.70 -0.77
N ALA A 181 13.61 -0.57 -0.39
CA ALA A 181 14.79 -1.43 -0.34
C ALA A 181 15.39 -1.68 -1.74
N ALA A 182 14.55 -1.90 -2.76
CA ALA A 182 14.96 -2.06 -4.15
C ALA A 182 15.62 -0.79 -4.69
N ILE A 183 15.03 0.37 -4.42
CA ILE A 183 15.55 1.68 -4.85
C ILE A 183 16.90 1.96 -4.17
N ALA A 184 17.03 1.68 -2.87
CA ALA A 184 18.30 1.84 -2.17
C ALA A 184 19.40 0.96 -2.79
N ALA A 185 19.09 -0.30 -3.11
CA ALA A 185 20.01 -1.18 -3.82
C ALA A 185 20.40 -0.62 -5.21
N ALA A 186 19.46 -0.07 -5.97
CA ALA A 186 19.74 0.55 -7.26
C ALA A 186 20.64 1.78 -7.15
N VAL A 187 20.44 2.63 -6.15
CA VAL A 187 21.32 3.79 -5.91
C VAL A 187 22.73 3.33 -5.53
N ILE A 188 22.87 2.33 -4.66
CA ILE A 188 24.18 1.75 -4.30
C ILE A 188 24.88 1.18 -5.54
N SER A 189 24.14 0.43 -6.36
CA SER A 189 24.65 -0.14 -7.61
C SER A 189 25.09 0.95 -8.59
N ALA A 190 24.32 2.04 -8.73
CA ALA A 190 24.68 3.15 -9.60
C ALA A 190 25.95 3.86 -9.13
N VAL A 191 26.17 3.95 -7.81
CA VAL A 191 27.41 4.50 -7.22
C VAL A 191 28.61 3.56 -7.45
N ARG A 192 28.41 2.26 -7.26
CA ARG A 192 29.49 1.25 -7.33
C ARG A 192 29.82 0.80 -8.75
N GLY A 193 28.93 1.03 -9.71
CA GLY A 193 29.03 0.50 -11.07
C GLY A 193 28.83 -1.01 -11.15
N GLU A 194 28.21 -1.62 -10.13
CA GLU A 194 27.94 -3.06 -10.05
C GLU A 194 26.57 -3.35 -10.68
N ARG A 195 26.45 -4.37 -11.52
CA ARG A 195 25.17 -4.72 -12.15
C ARG A 195 24.29 -5.52 -11.19
N LEU A 196 23.01 -5.15 -11.12
CA LEU A 196 22.00 -5.92 -10.38
C LEU A 196 21.46 -7.08 -11.24
N ASN A 197 21.28 -8.23 -10.60
CA ASN A 197 20.72 -9.42 -11.21
C ASN A 197 19.21 -9.26 -11.40
N ALA A 198 18.78 -9.14 -12.65
CA ALA A 198 17.38 -8.99 -13.04
C ALA A 198 16.45 -10.13 -12.57
N THR A 199 17.01 -11.31 -12.26
CA THR A 199 16.25 -12.48 -11.77
C THR A 199 16.07 -12.51 -10.25
N VAL A 200 16.66 -11.55 -9.53
CA VAL A 200 16.46 -11.38 -8.09
C VAL A 200 15.61 -10.14 -7.88
N MET A 201 14.47 -10.29 -7.21
CA MET A 201 13.57 -9.18 -6.92
C MET A 201 13.38 -9.06 -5.40
N ILE A 202 13.08 -7.85 -4.93
CA ILE A 202 12.87 -7.58 -3.50
C ILE A 202 11.64 -6.72 -3.29
N THR A 203 10.88 -7.02 -2.23
CA THR A 203 9.91 -6.09 -1.63
C THR A 203 10.36 -5.72 -0.22
N GLY A 204 10.10 -4.48 0.18
CA GLY A 204 10.49 -3.99 1.51
C GLY A 204 10.56 -2.47 1.56
N THR A 205 10.10 -1.87 2.65
CA THR A 205 10.41 -0.46 2.91
C THR A 205 11.88 -0.33 3.29
N VAL A 206 12.42 0.89 3.17
CA VAL A 206 13.75 1.21 3.69
C VAL A 206 13.63 2.21 4.82
N ASN A 207 14.21 1.88 5.96
CA ASN A 207 14.29 2.79 7.09
C ASN A 207 15.59 3.62 7.01
N PRO A 208 15.66 4.80 7.64
CA PRO A 208 16.87 5.64 7.62
C PRO A 208 18.15 4.97 8.16
N ASP A 209 18.02 3.94 9.00
CA ASP A 209 19.14 3.15 9.52
C ASP A 209 19.61 2.05 8.54
N GLY A 210 18.96 1.92 7.39
CA GLY A 210 19.23 0.90 6.37
C GLY A 210 18.57 -0.46 6.64
N SER A 211 17.70 -0.58 7.67
CA SER A 211 16.89 -1.78 7.86
C SER A 211 15.77 -1.88 6.83
N VAL A 212 15.40 -3.12 6.50
CA VAL A 212 14.28 -3.42 5.59
C VAL A 212 13.02 -3.62 6.42
N GLY A 213 12.02 -2.78 6.20
CA GLY A 213 10.75 -2.84 6.93
C GLY A 213 9.68 -3.66 6.23
N GLN A 214 8.67 -4.05 7.01
CA GLN A 214 7.55 -4.90 6.57
C GLN A 214 6.67 -4.20 5.52
N VAL A 215 5.99 -5.02 4.73
CA VAL A 215 5.11 -4.57 3.64
C VAL A 215 3.82 -5.38 3.58
N GLU A 216 2.81 -4.78 2.96
CA GLU A 216 1.56 -5.47 2.64
C GLU A 216 1.64 -6.22 1.31
N TRP A 217 0.70 -7.16 1.14
CA TRP A 217 0.43 -7.90 -0.12
C TRP A 217 1.63 -8.70 -0.65
N VAL A 218 2.33 -9.38 0.25
CA VAL A 218 3.54 -10.16 -0.10
C VAL A 218 3.23 -11.27 -1.10
N LEU A 219 2.10 -11.97 -0.97
CA LEU A 219 1.73 -13.06 -1.88
C LEU A 219 1.49 -12.57 -3.31
N GLU A 220 0.77 -11.46 -3.46
CA GLU A 220 0.46 -10.84 -4.75
C GLU A 220 1.75 -10.37 -5.44
N LYS A 221 2.66 -9.74 -4.68
CA LYS A 221 3.96 -9.27 -5.19
C LYS A 221 4.88 -10.42 -5.57
N ALA A 222 4.96 -11.44 -4.72
CA ALA A 222 5.78 -12.63 -4.96
C ALA A 222 5.30 -13.37 -6.22
N LEU A 223 3.97 -13.47 -6.41
CA LEU A 223 3.39 -14.06 -7.61
C LEU A 223 3.75 -13.26 -8.87
N ALA A 224 3.64 -11.93 -8.83
CA ALA A 224 4.03 -11.09 -9.97
C ALA A 224 5.53 -11.18 -10.30
N ALA A 225 6.39 -11.25 -9.28
CA ALA A 225 7.82 -11.49 -9.47
C ALA A 225 8.08 -12.84 -10.16
N ALA A 226 7.39 -13.89 -9.71
CA ALA A 226 7.49 -15.23 -10.29
C ALA A 226 7.00 -15.27 -11.75
N GLU A 227 5.87 -14.62 -12.05
CA GLU A 227 5.32 -14.48 -13.41
C GLU A 227 6.28 -13.73 -14.34
N ARG A 228 7.06 -12.78 -13.80
CA ARG A 228 8.10 -12.04 -14.54
C ARG A 228 9.47 -12.77 -14.56
N GLY A 229 9.53 -14.01 -14.11
CA GLY A 229 10.71 -14.86 -14.22
C GLY A 229 11.76 -14.67 -13.13
N ALA A 230 11.39 -14.12 -11.96
CA ALA A 230 12.27 -14.11 -10.80
C ALA A 230 12.62 -15.54 -10.37
N LYS A 231 13.88 -15.75 -9.96
CA LYS A 231 14.38 -17.01 -9.39
C LYS A 231 14.50 -16.93 -7.87
N LEU A 232 14.75 -15.73 -7.36
CA LEU A 232 14.88 -15.44 -5.94
C LEU A 232 14.03 -14.21 -5.62
N PHE A 233 13.20 -14.31 -4.59
CA PHE A 233 12.35 -13.23 -4.11
C PHE A 233 12.70 -12.90 -2.65
N LEU A 234 13.24 -11.70 -2.44
CA LEU A 234 13.62 -11.22 -1.12
C LEU A 234 12.42 -10.53 -0.45
N VAL A 235 12.15 -10.93 0.79
CA VAL A 235 11.06 -10.36 1.61
C VAL A 235 11.61 -9.83 2.94
N PRO A 236 10.92 -8.89 3.60
CA PRO A 236 11.33 -8.43 4.92
C PRO A 236 11.35 -9.57 5.94
N ARG A 237 12.25 -9.47 6.92
CA ARG A 237 12.39 -10.47 7.98
C ARG A 237 11.07 -10.74 8.71
N GLY A 238 10.72 -12.02 8.83
CA GLY A 238 9.45 -12.49 9.38
C GLY A 238 8.27 -12.46 8.41
N GLN A 239 8.48 -12.18 7.12
CA GLN A 239 7.43 -12.21 6.08
C GLN A 239 7.62 -13.32 5.03
N GLY A 240 8.49 -14.31 5.29
CA GLY A 240 8.53 -15.56 4.51
C GLY A 240 7.29 -16.43 4.72
N SER A 241 6.58 -16.22 5.83
CA SER A 241 5.22 -16.71 6.08
C SER A 241 4.31 -15.56 6.45
N VAL A 242 3.20 -15.38 5.74
CA VAL A 242 2.29 -14.25 5.94
C VAL A 242 0.91 -14.70 6.41
N LEU A 243 0.28 -13.84 7.21
CA LEU A 243 -1.07 -14.06 7.72
C LEU A 243 -2.10 -13.76 6.64
N VAL A 244 -2.95 -14.74 6.32
CA VAL A 244 -4.09 -14.56 5.41
C VAL A 244 -5.38 -14.99 6.08
N TRP A 245 -6.48 -14.34 5.68
CA TRP A 245 -7.81 -14.68 6.16
C TRP A 245 -8.43 -15.75 5.26
N ARG A 246 -8.54 -16.98 5.76
CA ARG A 246 -9.20 -18.08 5.05
C ARG A 246 -10.71 -18.00 5.30
N VAL A 247 -11.50 -18.03 4.23
CA VAL A 247 -12.96 -18.16 4.32
C VAL A 247 -13.31 -19.63 4.53
N VAL A 248 -13.86 -19.94 5.68
CA VAL A 248 -14.40 -21.26 6.02
C VAL A 248 -15.93 -21.18 5.91
N GLU A 249 -16.49 -21.97 5.01
CA GLU A 249 -17.94 -22.11 4.85
C GLU A 249 -18.47 -23.16 5.81
N GLU A 250 -19.26 -22.72 6.79
CA GLU A 250 -19.92 -23.61 7.74
C GLU A 250 -21.42 -23.65 7.43
N ARG A 251 -21.93 -24.81 7.03
CA ARG A 251 -23.36 -24.97 6.73
C ARG A 251 -24.13 -25.23 8.02
N VAL A 252 -24.96 -24.27 8.42
CA VAL A 252 -25.80 -24.37 9.62
C VAL A 252 -27.26 -24.40 9.16
N GLY A 253 -27.78 -25.62 8.97
CA GLY A 253 -29.13 -25.83 8.42
C GLY A 253 -29.27 -25.30 6.99
N PRO A 254 -30.26 -24.43 6.68
CA PRO A 254 -30.40 -23.84 5.34
C PRO A 254 -29.46 -22.65 5.08
N PHE A 255 -28.69 -22.20 6.07
CA PHE A 255 -27.80 -21.04 5.95
C PHE A 255 -26.34 -21.46 5.75
N ILE A 256 -25.61 -20.64 5.00
CA ILE A 256 -24.15 -20.70 4.90
C ILE A 256 -23.59 -19.61 5.80
N ARG A 257 -22.82 -20.00 6.82
CA ARG A 257 -22.09 -19.08 7.69
C ARG A 257 -20.65 -18.98 7.20
N LEU A 258 -20.25 -17.80 6.76
CA LEU A 258 -18.86 -17.51 6.43
C LEU A 258 -18.11 -17.18 7.71
N ARG A 259 -17.02 -17.90 7.99
CA ARG A 259 -16.10 -17.60 9.09
C ARG A 259 -14.73 -17.30 8.53
N TYR A 260 -14.12 -16.20 8.96
CA TYR A 260 -12.77 -15.83 8.58
C TYR A 260 -11.81 -16.31 9.66
N GLU A 261 -10.93 -17.24 9.31
CA GLU A 261 -9.92 -17.79 10.24
C GLU A 261 -8.52 -17.36 9.79
N PRO A 262 -7.70 -16.78 10.68
CA PRO A 262 -6.33 -16.39 10.35
C PRO A 262 -5.49 -17.65 10.14
N THR A 263 -4.82 -17.75 8.99
CA THR A 263 -3.91 -18.86 8.66
C THR A 263 -2.59 -18.30 8.17
N TYR A 264 -1.48 -18.86 8.62
CA TYR A 264 -0.16 -18.55 8.06
C TYR A 264 0.05 -19.33 6.76
N VAL A 265 0.46 -18.63 5.72
CA VAL A 265 0.83 -19.21 4.43
C VAL A 265 2.29 -18.90 4.16
N ASP A 266 3.06 -19.97 3.99
CA ASP A 266 4.44 -19.89 3.52
C ASP A 266 4.47 -19.42 2.05
N VAL A 267 5.24 -18.37 1.79
CA VAL A 267 5.26 -17.69 0.48
C VAL A 267 5.88 -18.60 -0.58
N GLU A 268 6.96 -19.31 -0.26
CA GLU A 268 7.63 -20.22 -1.20
C GLU A 268 6.73 -21.40 -1.58
N TRP A 269 6.08 -22.02 -0.60
CA TRP A 269 5.09 -23.07 -0.82
C TRP A 269 3.91 -22.58 -1.67
N PHE A 270 3.42 -21.37 -1.40
CA PHE A 270 2.37 -20.75 -2.21
C PHE A 270 2.79 -20.63 -3.68
N LEU A 271 4.00 -20.15 -3.97
CA LEU A 271 4.51 -20.03 -5.34
C LEU A 271 4.66 -21.41 -6.01
N LYS A 272 5.19 -22.41 -5.29
CA LYS A 272 5.28 -23.80 -5.76
C LYS A 272 3.92 -24.38 -6.10
N SER A 273 2.91 -24.12 -5.27
CA SER A 273 1.53 -24.57 -5.51
C SER A 273 0.91 -23.96 -6.78
N ARG A 274 1.43 -22.82 -7.22
CA ARG A 274 1.04 -22.13 -8.47
C ARG A 274 1.91 -22.51 -9.67
N GLY A 275 2.85 -23.45 -9.51
CA GLY A 275 3.71 -23.95 -10.58
C GLY A 275 5.00 -23.16 -10.79
N PHE A 276 5.36 -22.25 -9.87
CA PHE A 276 6.59 -21.47 -9.96
C PHE A 276 7.69 -22.04 -9.05
N SER A 277 8.93 -22.01 -9.55
CA SER A 277 10.12 -22.40 -8.78
C SER A 277 10.92 -21.15 -8.44
N VAL A 278 10.48 -20.45 -7.39
CA VAL A 278 11.14 -19.24 -6.87
C VAL A 278 11.50 -19.49 -5.42
N GLU A 279 12.76 -19.26 -5.06
CA GLU A 279 13.23 -19.32 -3.69
C GLU A 279 12.85 -18.01 -2.96
N VAL A 280 12.43 -18.11 -1.70
CA VAL A 280 12.10 -16.92 -0.89
C VAL A 280 13.09 -16.78 0.25
N VAL A 281 13.78 -15.62 0.31
CA VAL A 281 14.76 -15.33 1.36
C VAL A 281 14.35 -14.10 2.16
N GLU A 282 14.41 -14.23 3.47
CA GLU A 282 14.14 -13.14 4.40
C GLU A 282 15.38 -12.27 4.61
N VAL A 283 15.24 -10.95 4.45
CA VAL A 283 16.31 -9.98 4.64
C VAL A 283 15.93 -8.92 5.68
N GLY A 284 16.89 -8.52 6.51
CA GLY A 284 16.70 -7.52 7.56
C GLY A 284 17.30 -6.15 7.24
N SER A 285 18.18 -6.05 6.24
CA SER A 285 18.85 -4.79 5.89
C SER A 285 19.13 -4.66 4.39
N VAL A 286 19.25 -3.42 3.92
CA VAL A 286 19.62 -3.11 2.53
C VAL A 286 20.99 -3.69 2.20
N ARG A 287 21.94 -3.70 3.15
CA ARG A 287 23.26 -4.31 2.96
C ARG A 287 23.18 -5.81 2.67
N GLU A 288 22.37 -6.53 3.44
CA GLU A 288 22.13 -7.96 3.25
C GLU A 288 21.43 -8.24 1.92
N ALA A 289 20.36 -7.48 1.63
CA ALA A 289 19.63 -7.57 0.36
C ALA A 289 20.51 -7.31 -0.86
N TYR A 290 21.36 -6.26 -0.78
CA TYR A 290 22.28 -5.89 -1.84
C TYR A 290 23.27 -7.02 -2.16
N GLY A 291 23.67 -7.79 -1.15
CA GLY A 291 24.46 -9.01 -1.34
C GLY A 291 23.80 -9.95 -2.34
N TYR A 292 22.51 -10.28 -2.18
CA TYR A 292 21.81 -11.16 -3.12
C TYR A 292 21.51 -10.52 -4.49
N LEU A 293 21.35 -9.20 -4.54
CA LEU A 293 20.94 -8.48 -5.75
C LEU A 293 22.06 -8.25 -6.75
N VAL A 294 23.34 -8.24 -6.34
CA VAL A 294 24.47 -8.01 -7.26
C VAL A 294 24.82 -9.28 -8.04
N GLU A 295 25.11 -9.13 -9.33
CA GLU A 295 25.62 -10.23 -10.15
C GLU A 295 26.94 -10.78 -9.60
N GLY A 296 27.02 -12.10 -9.42
CA GLY A 296 28.23 -12.79 -8.93
C GLY A 296 28.30 -13.02 -7.42
N ALA A 297 27.23 -12.73 -6.67
CA ALA A 297 27.20 -12.92 -5.22
C ALA A 297 26.91 -14.35 -4.72
N ALA A 298 26.93 -15.35 -5.61
CA ALA A 298 26.88 -16.76 -5.23
C ALA A 298 27.69 -17.62 -6.21
N SER A 299 28.89 -18.00 -5.78
CA SER A 299 29.55 -19.26 -6.10
C SER A 299 30.02 -19.88 -4.78
#